data_AF-A0ABD3CT34-F1
#
_entry.id   AF-A0ABD3CT34-F1
#
_cell.length_a   1.000
_cell.length_b   1.000
_cell.length_c   1.000
_cell.angle_alpha   90.00
_cell.angle_beta   90.00
_cell.angle_gamma   90.00
#
_symmetry.space_group_name_H-M   'P 1'
#
loop_
_entity.id
_entity.type
_entity.pdbx_description
1 polymer ?
#
loop_
_entity_poly.entity_id
_entity_poly.type
_entity_poly.pdbx_seq_one_letter_code
_entity_poly.pdbx_strand_id
1 'polypeptide(L)'
;MDSNSTQESLLISSSKPEEEGDLKGRVYEELKKIWRVAMPGVISRVSSFGTIVITQSFIGHISSLDLAGYALVQTLSVRFVNGILLGMSSATETLCGQAFGAKQHNMMGIYLQRSWFIDLITATILLPVFIYATPIYNLLGEEQDIAKSAGYISLEFIPFVYGLIFSLTIQMYLQAQQKNMVIAWLAAGQFAIHISLSWLFVNVLDFGVPGAMSALCVSLWFVVFGEFSYIFCGWCPDTWKGFTLAALKDLLPVVKLSISSGVMIW
;
A
#
# COMPACT_ATOMS: atom_id res chain seq x y z
N MET A 1 -58.55 41.46 -7.72
CA MET A 1 -57.40 41.50 -8.66
C MET A 1 -56.15 41.39 -7.79
N ASP A 2 -55.13 40.65 -8.21
CA ASP A 2 -53.82 40.42 -7.54
C ASP A 2 -53.49 39.03 -6.95
N SER A 3 -54.21 37.96 -7.33
CA SER A 3 -53.64 36.61 -7.18
C SER A 3 -52.75 36.22 -8.37
N ASN A 4 -53.11 36.67 -9.59
CA ASN A 4 -52.34 36.37 -10.81
C ASN A 4 -51.03 37.14 -10.90
N SER A 5 -50.96 38.40 -10.44
CA SER A 5 -49.73 39.20 -10.49
C SER A 5 -48.65 38.66 -9.56
N THR A 6 -49.06 38.17 -8.38
CA THR A 6 -48.15 37.53 -7.42
C THR A 6 -47.61 36.19 -7.97
N GLN A 7 -48.47 35.42 -8.63
CA GLN A 7 -48.10 34.12 -9.21
C GLN A 7 -47.25 34.25 -10.49
N GLU A 8 -47.52 35.26 -11.32
CA GLU A 8 -46.63 35.63 -12.44
C GLU A 8 -45.26 36.14 -11.95
N SER A 9 -45.21 36.91 -10.86
CA SER A 9 -43.92 37.36 -10.31
C SER A 9 -43.07 36.20 -9.77
N LEU A 10 -43.71 35.17 -9.21
CA LEU A 10 -43.03 33.96 -8.73
C LEU A 10 -42.55 33.08 -9.88
N LEU A 11 -43.33 32.96 -10.96
CA LEU A 11 -42.93 32.24 -12.17
C LEU A 11 -41.78 32.94 -12.91
N ILE A 12 -41.78 34.28 -12.95
CA ILE A 12 -40.67 35.07 -13.52
C ILE A 12 -39.42 35.00 -12.64
N SER A 13 -39.57 34.87 -11.31
CA SER A 13 -38.43 34.64 -10.40
C SER A 13 -37.81 33.24 -10.55
N SER A 14 -38.63 32.25 -10.93
CA SER A 14 -38.22 30.87 -11.20
C SER A 14 -37.70 30.66 -12.63
N SER A 15 -37.86 31.64 -13.51
CA SER A 15 -37.36 31.65 -14.88
C SER A 15 -36.20 32.64 -15.06
N LYS A 16 -35.43 32.91 -14.01
CA LYS A 16 -34.05 33.34 -14.26
C LYS A 16 -33.37 32.15 -14.93
N PRO A 17 -32.81 32.30 -16.15
CA PRO A 17 -31.92 31.28 -16.65
C PRO A 17 -30.85 31.11 -15.57
N GLU A 18 -30.75 29.91 -14.98
CA GLU A 18 -29.54 29.53 -14.28
C GLU A 18 -28.40 29.92 -15.21
N GLU A 19 -27.54 30.84 -14.78
CA GLU A 19 -26.43 31.30 -15.58
C GLU A 19 -25.66 30.05 -16.06
N GLU A 20 -25.81 29.72 -17.35
CA GLU A 20 -24.84 28.95 -18.14
C GLU A 20 -23.47 29.68 -18.19
N GLY A 21 -23.34 30.81 -17.49
CA GLY A 21 -22.16 31.62 -17.26
C GLY A 21 -21.18 30.97 -16.29
N ASP A 22 -20.52 29.94 -16.78
CA ASP A 22 -19.09 29.63 -16.64
C ASP A 22 -18.88 28.13 -16.43
N LEU A 23 -19.20 27.36 -17.48
CA LEU A 23 -18.85 25.95 -17.57
C LEU A 23 -17.36 25.73 -17.24
N LYS A 24 -16.46 26.68 -17.59
CA LYS A 24 -15.03 26.58 -17.27
C LYS A 24 -14.78 26.70 -15.77
N GLY A 25 -15.43 27.63 -15.09
CA GLY A 25 -15.37 27.78 -13.63
C GLY A 25 -15.91 26.56 -12.89
N ARG A 26 -17.04 26.01 -13.34
CA ARG A 26 -17.62 24.76 -12.80
C ARG A 26 -16.67 23.57 -13.01
N VAL A 27 -16.13 23.42 -14.22
CA VAL A 27 -15.14 22.38 -14.54
C VAL A 27 -13.87 22.56 -13.70
N TYR A 28 -13.40 23.80 -13.50
CA TYR A 28 -12.23 24.08 -12.68
C TYR A 28 -12.44 23.69 -11.21
N GLU A 29 -13.59 24.02 -10.62
CA GLU A 29 -13.92 23.64 -9.24
C GLU A 29 -14.06 22.12 -9.08
N GLU A 30 -14.66 21.43 -10.04
CA GLU A 30 -14.72 19.95 -10.02
C GLU A 30 -13.33 19.32 -10.20
N LEU A 31 -12.51 19.83 -11.13
CA LEU A 31 -11.12 19.40 -11.30
C LEU A 31 -10.31 19.59 -10.01
N LYS A 32 -10.50 20.70 -9.32
CA LYS A 32 -9.82 20.99 -8.05
C LYS A 32 -10.20 20.00 -6.95
N LYS A 33 -11.47 19.61 -6.87
CA LYS A 33 -11.93 18.57 -5.93
C LYS A 33 -11.35 17.20 -6.28
N ILE A 34 -11.35 16.83 -7.56
CA ILE A 34 -10.76 15.58 -8.05
C ILE A 34 -9.27 15.53 -7.69
N TRP A 35 -8.52 16.59 -8.00
CA TRP A 35 -7.10 16.65 -7.68
C TRP A 35 -6.83 16.61 -6.18
N ARG A 36 -7.65 17.24 -5.35
CA ARG A 36 -7.51 17.15 -3.88
C ARG A 36 -7.57 15.70 -3.37
N VAL A 37 -8.37 14.84 -4.00
CA VAL A 37 -8.51 13.42 -3.61
C VAL A 37 -7.50 12.52 -4.34
N ALA A 38 -7.19 12.82 -5.59
CA ALA A 38 -6.33 12.01 -6.44
C ALA A 38 -4.82 12.25 -6.21
N MET A 39 -4.41 13.50 -5.93
CA MET A 39 -2.99 13.86 -5.73
C MET A 39 -2.26 12.96 -4.74
N PRO A 40 -2.82 12.68 -3.53
CA PRO A 40 -2.13 11.82 -2.56
C PRO A 40 -1.87 10.42 -3.13
N GLY A 41 -2.86 9.85 -3.83
CA GLY A 41 -2.74 8.55 -4.46
C GLY A 41 -1.67 8.53 -5.56
N VAL A 42 -1.62 9.58 -6.39
CA VAL A 42 -0.59 9.72 -7.43
C VAL A 42 0.81 9.78 -6.82
N ILE A 43 1.01 10.63 -5.80
CA ILE A 43 2.31 10.78 -5.11
C ILE A 43 2.74 9.44 -4.51
N SER A 44 1.85 8.75 -3.79
CA SER A 44 2.15 7.45 -3.21
C SER A 44 2.55 6.43 -4.28
N ARG A 45 1.75 6.30 -5.36
CA ARG A 45 2.00 5.30 -6.41
C ARG A 45 3.30 5.57 -7.17
N VAL A 46 3.56 6.82 -7.54
CA VAL A 46 4.80 7.21 -8.23
C VAL A 46 6.01 6.94 -7.34
N SER A 47 5.94 7.29 -6.06
CA SER A 47 7.06 7.10 -5.11
C SER A 47 7.35 5.62 -4.85
N SER A 48 6.30 4.80 -4.65
CA SER A 48 6.44 3.35 -4.44
C SER A 48 6.99 2.66 -5.69
N PHE A 49 6.45 2.96 -6.88
CA PHE A 49 6.97 2.37 -8.12
C PHE A 49 8.38 2.85 -8.43
N GLY A 50 8.66 4.14 -8.20
CA GLY A 50 9.99 4.72 -8.34
C GLY A 50 11.03 4.00 -7.49
N THR A 51 10.70 3.61 -6.26
CA THR A 51 11.61 2.85 -5.39
C THR A 51 12.03 1.52 -6.01
N ILE A 52 11.10 0.79 -6.63
CA ILE A 52 11.39 -0.47 -7.34
C ILE A 52 12.28 -0.21 -8.55
N VAL A 53 11.98 0.83 -9.33
CA VAL A 53 12.78 1.22 -10.51
C VAL A 53 14.21 1.59 -10.11
N ILE A 54 14.39 2.32 -9.01
CA ILE A 54 15.71 2.70 -8.52
C ILE A 54 16.49 1.44 -8.09
N THR A 55 15.89 0.55 -7.31
CA THR A 55 16.53 -0.70 -6.89
C THR A 55 16.97 -1.53 -8.10
N GLN A 56 16.07 -1.73 -9.08
CA GLN A 56 16.39 -2.43 -10.33
C GLN A 56 17.51 -1.76 -11.11
N SER A 57 17.50 -0.42 -11.18
CA SER A 57 18.54 0.32 -11.89
C SER A 57 19.91 0.08 -11.25
N PHE A 58 20.02 0.16 -9.92
CA PHE A 58 21.27 -0.11 -9.21
C PHE A 58 21.76 -1.54 -9.41
N ILE A 59 20.88 -2.53 -9.23
CA ILE A 59 21.23 -3.95 -9.44
C ILE A 59 21.69 -4.19 -10.88
N GLY A 60 21.00 -3.60 -11.86
CA GLY A 60 21.35 -3.72 -13.28
C GLY A 60 22.70 -3.12 -13.66
N HIS A 61 23.13 -2.04 -12.99
CA HIS A 61 24.48 -1.49 -13.20
C HIS A 61 25.57 -2.36 -12.58
N ILE A 62 25.26 -3.12 -11.53
CA ILE A 62 26.21 -4.02 -10.88
C ILE A 62 26.37 -5.31 -11.70
N SER A 63 25.25 -5.94 -12.07
CA SER A 63 25.24 -7.27 -12.68
C SER A 63 23.93 -7.54 -13.42
N SER A 64 24.04 -7.90 -14.71
CA SER A 64 22.88 -8.32 -15.51
C SER A 64 22.30 -9.66 -15.04
N LEU A 65 23.13 -10.55 -14.51
CA LEU A 65 22.70 -11.82 -13.92
C LEU A 65 21.86 -11.58 -12.67
N ASP A 66 22.30 -10.68 -11.79
CA ASP A 66 21.56 -10.36 -10.57
C ASP A 66 20.30 -9.54 -10.83
N LEU A 67 20.30 -8.73 -11.89
CA LEU A 67 19.08 -8.10 -12.35
C LEU A 67 18.05 -9.14 -12.81
N ALA A 68 18.46 -10.17 -13.54
CA ALA A 68 17.59 -11.26 -13.95
C ALA A 68 17.06 -12.04 -12.73
N GLY A 69 17.95 -12.38 -11.77
CA GLY A 69 17.57 -13.02 -10.52
C GLY A 69 16.58 -12.19 -9.69
N TYR A 70 16.85 -10.89 -9.51
CA TYR A 70 15.95 -9.95 -8.84
C TYR A 70 14.58 -9.86 -9.55
N ALA A 71 14.57 -9.72 -10.88
CA ALA A 71 13.34 -9.63 -11.65
C ALA A 71 12.50 -10.90 -11.50
N LEU A 72 13.14 -12.07 -11.52
CA LEU A 72 12.48 -13.36 -11.30
C LEU A 72 11.85 -13.45 -9.90
N VAL A 73 12.60 -13.09 -8.85
CA VAL A 73 12.08 -13.07 -7.46
C VAL A 73 10.93 -12.09 -7.32
N GLN A 74 11.09 -10.88 -7.85
CA GLN A 74 10.09 -9.83 -7.75
C GLN A 74 8.79 -10.21 -8.46
N THR A 75 8.87 -10.85 -9.63
CA THR A 75 7.70 -11.19 -10.46
C THR A 75 7.00 -12.48 -10.05
N LEU A 76 7.74 -13.50 -9.60
CA LEU A 76 7.18 -14.77 -9.18
C LEU A 76 6.92 -14.80 -7.68
N SER A 77 7.96 -14.71 -6.85
CA SER A 77 7.82 -14.93 -5.40
C SER A 77 7.16 -13.76 -4.69
N VAL A 78 7.65 -12.53 -4.88
CA VAL A 78 7.12 -11.36 -4.16
C VAL A 78 5.68 -11.09 -4.59
N ARG A 79 5.36 -11.12 -5.89
CA ARG A 79 3.98 -10.91 -6.35
C ARG A 79 3.04 -12.03 -5.92
N PHE A 80 3.48 -13.29 -5.93
CA PHE A 80 2.66 -14.40 -5.44
C PHE A 80 2.32 -14.22 -3.95
N VAL A 81 3.34 -14.03 -3.10
CA VAL A 81 3.15 -13.84 -1.66
C VAL A 81 2.33 -12.59 -1.35
N ASN A 82 2.66 -11.46 -2.00
CA ASN A 82 1.92 -10.21 -1.81
C ASN A 82 0.47 -10.32 -2.31
N GLY A 83 0.21 -11.07 -3.38
CA GLY A 83 -1.16 -11.33 -3.86
C GLY A 83 -2.00 -12.07 -2.82
N ILE A 84 -1.43 -13.09 -2.17
CA ILE A 84 -2.10 -13.80 -1.07
C ILE A 84 -2.34 -12.86 0.12
N LEU A 85 -1.31 -12.13 0.57
CA LEU A 85 -1.42 -11.19 1.69
C LEU A 85 -2.45 -10.08 1.41
N LEU A 86 -2.48 -9.53 0.20
CA LEU A 86 -3.49 -8.56 -0.24
C LEU A 86 -4.90 -9.15 -0.17
N GLY A 87 -5.10 -10.39 -0.61
CA GLY A 87 -6.38 -11.09 -0.48
C GLY A 87 -6.80 -11.32 0.97
N MET A 88 -5.84 -11.59 1.85
CA MET A 88 -6.07 -11.70 3.31
C MET A 88 -6.42 -10.37 3.96
N SER A 89 -5.82 -9.29 3.47
CA SER A 89 -6.02 -7.93 3.97
C SER A 89 -7.24 -7.22 3.36
N SER A 90 -7.75 -7.62 2.20
CA SER A 90 -8.84 -6.89 1.50
C SER A 90 -10.16 -6.89 2.29
N ALA A 91 -10.39 -7.92 3.10
CA ALA A 91 -11.49 -7.95 4.04
C ALA A 91 -11.39 -6.80 5.07
N THR A 92 -10.18 -6.49 5.54
CA THR A 92 -9.93 -5.40 6.47
C THR A 92 -10.16 -4.03 5.85
N GLU A 93 -9.79 -3.81 4.58
CA GLU A 93 -10.14 -2.57 3.88
C GLU A 93 -11.65 -2.34 3.85
N THR A 94 -12.41 -3.38 3.46
CA THR A 94 -13.87 -3.32 3.40
C THR A 94 -14.49 -3.10 4.78
N LEU A 95 -14.05 -3.87 5.78
CA LEU A 95 -14.56 -3.79 7.15
C LEU A 95 -14.22 -2.44 7.81
N CYS A 96 -13.01 -1.91 7.58
CA CYS A 96 -12.62 -0.57 8.04
C CYS A 96 -13.48 0.51 7.36
N GLY A 97 -13.69 0.43 6.05
CA GLY A 97 -14.56 1.38 5.32
C GLY A 97 -16.01 1.35 5.82
N GLN A 98 -16.56 0.15 6.03
CA GLN A 98 -17.90 -0.04 6.60
C GLN A 98 -17.99 0.48 8.05
N ALA A 99 -17.03 0.15 8.90
CA ALA A 99 -16.99 0.61 10.28
C ALA A 99 -16.85 2.13 10.38
N PHE A 100 -16.03 2.74 9.53
CA PHE A 100 -15.89 4.20 9.45
C PHE A 100 -17.21 4.85 9.02
N GLY A 101 -17.84 4.36 7.94
CA GLY A 101 -19.13 4.87 7.46
C GLY A 101 -20.26 4.70 8.48
N ALA A 102 -20.28 3.59 9.22
CA ALA A 102 -21.24 3.32 10.29
C ALA A 102 -20.92 4.00 11.63
N LYS A 103 -19.88 4.86 11.67
CA LYS A 103 -19.37 5.53 12.88
C LYS A 103 -18.94 4.59 14.01
N GLN A 104 -18.61 3.34 13.70
CA GLN A 104 -18.08 2.34 14.61
C GLN A 104 -16.55 2.40 14.67
N HIS A 105 -16.00 3.60 14.92
CA HIS A 105 -14.56 3.88 14.80
C HIS A 105 -13.68 2.92 15.63
N ASN A 106 -14.12 2.53 16.83
CA ASN A 106 -13.39 1.60 17.70
C ASN A 106 -13.09 0.24 17.02
N MET A 107 -13.96 -0.23 16.13
CA MET A 107 -13.77 -1.51 15.46
C MET A 107 -12.60 -1.50 14.47
N MET A 108 -12.23 -0.34 13.92
CA MET A 108 -11.18 -0.24 12.91
C MET A 108 -9.82 -0.67 13.46
N GLY A 109 -9.47 -0.26 14.68
CA GLY A 109 -8.23 -0.68 15.34
C GLY A 109 -8.18 -2.19 15.63
N ILE A 110 -9.35 -2.80 15.91
CA ILE A 110 -9.48 -4.25 16.10
C ILE A 110 -9.25 -4.99 14.78
N TYR A 111 -9.84 -4.50 13.68
CA TYR A 111 -9.64 -5.10 12.36
C TYR A 111 -8.18 -4.98 11.89
N LEU A 112 -7.53 -3.84 12.13
CA LEU A 112 -6.11 -3.66 11.83
C LEU A 112 -5.23 -4.68 12.55
N GLN A 113 -5.41 -4.83 13.88
CA GLN A 113 -4.66 -5.81 14.68
C GLN A 113 -4.94 -7.25 14.23
N ARG A 114 -6.19 -7.54 13.86
CA ARG A 114 -6.57 -8.86 13.34
C ARG A 114 -5.86 -9.17 12.03
N SER A 115 -5.79 -8.20 11.11
CA SER A 115 -5.05 -8.30 9.87
C SER A 115 -3.58 -8.61 10.12
N TRP A 116 -2.91 -7.86 11.00
CA TRP A 116 -1.51 -8.13 11.35
C TRP A 116 -1.31 -9.57 11.82
N PHE A 117 -2.17 -10.06 12.70
CA PHE A 117 -2.04 -11.43 13.19
C PHE A 117 -2.19 -12.47 12.07
N ILE A 118 -3.23 -12.34 11.24
CA ILE A 118 -3.48 -13.26 10.12
C ILE A 118 -2.35 -13.20 9.10
N ASP A 119 -1.92 -12.01 8.71
CA ASP A 119 -0.93 -11.82 7.66
C ASP A 119 0.48 -12.23 8.10
N LEU A 120 0.85 -12.01 9.37
CA LEU A 120 2.12 -12.48 9.93
C LEU A 120 2.19 -14.02 9.92
N ILE A 121 1.10 -14.70 10.28
CA ILE A 121 1.03 -16.17 10.22
C ILE A 121 1.11 -16.64 8.76
N THR A 122 0.34 -16.03 7.87
CA THR A 122 0.34 -16.36 6.44
C THR A 122 1.72 -16.17 5.82
N ALA A 123 2.40 -15.04 6.07
CA ALA A 123 3.77 -14.83 5.59
C ALA A 123 4.76 -15.83 6.19
N THR A 124 4.60 -16.20 7.45
CA THR A 124 5.42 -17.25 8.08
C THR A 124 5.26 -18.59 7.37
N ILE A 125 4.02 -18.98 7.03
CA ILE A 125 3.72 -20.21 6.29
C ILE A 125 4.32 -20.14 4.87
N LEU A 126 4.36 -18.96 4.25
CA LEU A 126 4.88 -18.74 2.89
C LEU A 126 6.41 -18.55 2.82
N LEU A 127 7.12 -18.45 3.96
CA LEU A 127 8.58 -18.31 4.00
C LEU A 127 9.36 -19.33 3.15
N PRO A 128 8.96 -20.61 3.05
CA PRO A 128 9.64 -21.58 2.18
C PRO A 128 9.80 -21.12 0.72
N VAL A 129 8.89 -20.27 0.21
CA VAL A 129 9.00 -19.70 -1.14
C VAL A 129 10.27 -18.86 -1.32
N PHE A 130 10.71 -18.18 -0.27
CA PHE A 130 11.95 -17.38 -0.29
C PHE A 130 13.18 -18.20 0.10
N ILE A 131 13.06 -19.06 1.12
CA ILE A 131 14.18 -19.87 1.63
C ILE A 131 14.64 -20.91 0.60
N TYR A 132 13.70 -21.52 -0.14
CA TYR A 132 13.99 -22.55 -1.14
C TYR A 132 13.87 -22.01 -2.57
N ALA A 133 14.10 -20.72 -2.78
CA ALA A 133 13.96 -20.10 -4.09
C ALA A 133 14.83 -20.75 -5.18
N THR A 134 16.13 -21.03 -4.93
CA THR A 134 16.99 -21.71 -5.92
C THR A 134 16.44 -23.06 -6.39
N PRO A 135 16.14 -24.04 -5.51
CA PRO A 135 15.58 -25.31 -5.98
C PRO A 135 14.20 -25.16 -6.61
N ILE A 136 13.37 -24.20 -6.15
CA ILE A 136 12.07 -23.90 -6.78
C ILE A 136 12.27 -23.42 -8.22
N TYR A 137 13.17 -22.46 -8.46
CA TYR A 137 13.41 -21.93 -9.81
C TYR A 137 14.10 -22.95 -10.73
N ASN A 138 15.02 -23.76 -10.20
CA ASN A 138 15.56 -24.89 -10.95
C ASN A 138 14.45 -25.86 -11.39
N LEU A 139 13.46 -26.13 -10.52
CA LEU A 139 12.32 -26.99 -10.84
C LEU A 139 11.40 -26.37 -11.90
N LEU A 140 11.29 -25.04 -11.92
CA LEU A 140 10.57 -24.29 -12.94
C LEU A 140 11.32 -24.20 -14.28
N GLY A 141 12.54 -24.74 -14.37
CA GLY A 141 13.32 -24.81 -15.60
C GLY A 141 14.20 -23.60 -15.87
N GLU A 142 14.43 -22.75 -14.87
CA GLU A 142 15.34 -21.60 -14.98
C GLU A 142 16.80 -22.05 -15.08
N GLU A 143 17.62 -21.24 -15.73
CA GLU A 143 19.07 -21.49 -15.84
C GLU A 143 19.71 -21.49 -14.44
N GLN A 144 20.65 -22.42 -14.22
CA GLN A 144 21.21 -22.68 -12.89
C GLN A 144 21.84 -21.43 -12.24
N ASP A 145 22.48 -20.58 -13.03
CA ASP A 145 23.13 -19.37 -12.51
C ASP A 145 22.11 -18.27 -12.15
N ILE A 146 21.02 -18.14 -12.92
CA ILE A 146 19.89 -17.25 -12.60
C ILE A 146 19.19 -17.74 -11.33
N ALA A 147 18.91 -19.04 -11.22
CA ALA A 147 18.26 -19.63 -10.06
C ALA A 147 19.09 -19.49 -8.77
N LYS A 148 20.43 -19.59 -8.86
CA LYS A 148 21.33 -19.31 -7.72
C LYS A 148 21.30 -17.84 -7.33
N SER A 149 21.37 -16.93 -8.31
CA SER A 149 21.29 -15.49 -8.06
C SER A 149 19.96 -15.10 -7.39
N ALA A 150 18.85 -15.56 -7.97
CA ALA A 150 17.51 -15.39 -7.41
C ALA A 150 17.41 -15.94 -5.97
N GLY A 151 18.12 -17.02 -5.66
CA GLY A 151 18.08 -17.65 -4.35
C GLY A 151 18.71 -16.87 -3.21
N TYR A 152 19.79 -16.11 -3.44
CA TYR A 152 20.33 -15.26 -2.37
C TYR A 152 19.55 -13.95 -2.28
N ILE A 153 19.11 -13.40 -3.43
CA ILE A 153 18.29 -12.18 -3.47
C ILE A 153 16.93 -12.41 -2.78
N SER A 154 16.34 -13.59 -2.91
CA SER A 154 15.06 -13.92 -2.25
C SER A 154 15.12 -13.85 -0.72
N LEU A 155 16.28 -14.14 -0.12
CA LEU A 155 16.45 -14.06 1.33
C LEU A 155 16.38 -12.61 1.82
N GLU A 156 16.93 -11.67 1.05
CA GLU A 156 16.88 -10.23 1.35
C GLU A 156 15.44 -9.67 1.32
N PHE A 157 14.53 -10.33 0.60
CA PHE A 157 13.11 -9.95 0.58
C PHE A 157 12.33 -10.39 1.82
N ILE A 158 12.84 -11.30 2.66
CA ILE A 158 12.13 -11.76 3.85
C ILE A 158 11.77 -10.59 4.78
N PRO A 159 12.72 -9.77 5.29
CA PRO A 159 12.39 -8.63 6.14
C PRO A 159 11.53 -7.57 5.42
N PHE A 160 11.67 -7.45 4.10
CA PHE A 160 10.85 -6.57 3.28
C PHE A 160 9.38 -7.00 3.26
N VAL A 161 9.09 -8.30 3.07
CA VAL A 161 7.71 -8.83 3.07
C VAL A 161 7.02 -8.62 4.42
N TYR A 162 7.73 -8.79 5.54
CA TYR A 162 7.18 -8.49 6.86
C TYR A 162 6.87 -7.00 7.02
N GLY A 163 7.73 -6.11 6.53
CA GLY A 163 7.46 -4.67 6.50
C GLY A 163 6.23 -4.34 5.65
N LEU A 164 6.06 -5.02 4.50
CA LEU A 164 4.92 -4.79 3.61
C LEU A 164 3.58 -5.10 4.27
N ILE A 165 3.50 -6.12 5.14
CA ILE A 165 2.27 -6.43 5.89
C ILE A 165 1.81 -5.22 6.68
N PHE A 166 2.71 -4.64 7.48
CA PHE A 166 2.38 -3.48 8.29
C PHE A 166 2.02 -2.30 7.41
N SER A 167 2.82 -2.03 6.38
CA SER A 167 2.60 -0.88 5.51
C SER A 167 1.26 -0.96 4.77
N LEU A 168 0.96 -2.11 4.17
CA LEU A 168 -0.28 -2.34 3.45
C LEU A 168 -1.51 -2.16 4.35
N THR A 169 -1.53 -2.85 5.49
CA THR A 169 -2.70 -2.88 6.38
C THR A 169 -2.92 -1.54 7.08
N ILE A 170 -1.84 -0.84 7.48
CA ILE A 170 -1.93 0.51 8.03
C ILE A 170 -2.43 1.49 6.96
N GLN A 171 -1.95 1.40 5.73
CA GLN A 171 -2.44 2.25 4.65
C GLN A 171 -3.93 2.04 4.39
N MET A 172 -4.42 0.80 4.34
CA MET A 172 -5.86 0.52 4.24
C MET A 172 -6.65 1.15 5.39
N TYR A 173 -6.14 1.04 6.61
CA TYR A 173 -6.73 1.64 7.81
C TYR A 173 -6.76 3.18 7.75
N LEU A 174 -5.69 3.83 7.28
CA LEU A 174 -5.60 5.28 7.14
C LEU A 174 -6.43 5.79 5.94
N GLN A 175 -6.48 5.03 4.85
CA GLN A 175 -7.29 5.34 3.66
C GLN A 175 -8.78 5.31 3.96
N ALA A 176 -9.24 4.32 4.74
CA ALA A 176 -10.62 4.25 5.20
C ALA A 176 -11.04 5.50 6.01
N GLN A 177 -10.08 6.17 6.65
CA GLN A 177 -10.28 7.42 7.40
C GLN A 177 -10.04 8.69 6.56
N GLN A 178 -9.81 8.56 5.25
CA GLN A 178 -9.44 9.65 4.34
C GLN A 178 -8.12 10.38 4.72
N LYS A 179 -7.21 9.72 5.45
CA LYS A 179 -5.92 10.27 5.87
C LYS A 179 -4.80 10.07 4.83
N ASN A 180 -5.16 10.15 3.54
CA ASN A 180 -4.28 9.80 2.42
C ASN A 180 -3.04 10.68 2.29
N MET A 181 -3.11 11.94 2.76
CA MET A 181 -1.98 12.86 2.72
C MET A 181 -0.78 12.35 3.52
N VAL A 182 -0.99 11.68 4.66
CA VAL A 182 0.13 11.18 5.46
C VAL A 182 0.86 10.05 4.74
N ILE A 183 0.10 9.17 4.07
CA ILE A 183 0.63 8.10 3.24
C ILE A 183 1.47 8.68 2.11
N ALA A 184 0.96 9.72 1.44
CA ALA A 184 1.67 10.39 0.36
C ALA A 184 3.00 11.01 0.81
N TRP A 185 3.01 11.70 1.96
CA TRP A 185 4.24 12.29 2.51
C TRP A 185 5.26 11.24 2.95
N LEU A 186 4.80 10.16 3.59
CA LEU A 186 5.68 9.04 3.97
C LEU A 186 6.25 8.34 2.74
N ALA A 187 5.45 8.12 1.69
CA ALA A 187 5.91 7.54 0.44
C ALA A 187 6.93 8.43 -0.29
N ALA A 188 6.69 9.74 -0.35
CA ALA A 188 7.66 10.69 -0.92
C ALA A 188 8.97 10.71 -0.11
N GLY A 189 8.88 10.69 1.23
CA GLY A 189 10.03 10.61 2.12
C GLY A 189 10.81 9.30 1.95
N GLN A 190 10.10 8.17 1.86
CA GLN A 190 10.69 6.85 1.54
C GLN A 190 11.51 6.91 0.27
N PHE A 191 10.95 7.47 -0.80
CA PHE A 191 11.61 7.50 -2.09
C PHE A 191 12.90 8.34 -2.05
N ALA A 192 12.87 9.50 -1.39
CA ALA A 192 14.06 10.33 -1.20
C ALA A 192 15.15 9.63 -0.35
N ILE A 193 14.75 8.99 0.75
CA ILE A 193 15.64 8.19 1.60
C ILE A 193 16.22 7.01 0.82
N HIS A 194 15.39 6.31 0.05
CA HIS A 194 15.80 5.16 -0.75
C HIS A 194 16.86 5.55 -1.78
N ILE A 195 16.67 6.63 -2.53
CA ILE A 195 17.68 7.11 -3.49
C ILE A 195 19.01 7.40 -2.77
N SER A 196 18.93 8.09 -1.62
CA SER A 196 20.11 8.48 -0.85
C SER A 196 20.86 7.27 -0.30
N LEU A 197 20.13 6.29 0.25
CA LEU A 197 20.69 5.05 0.79
C LEU A 197 21.24 4.15 -0.32
N SER A 198 20.55 4.03 -1.45
CA SER A 198 21.03 3.23 -2.58
C SER A 198 22.35 3.78 -3.13
N TRP A 199 22.46 5.10 -3.28
CA TRP A 199 23.72 5.72 -3.65
C TRP A 199 24.82 5.49 -2.61
N LEU A 200 24.52 5.69 -1.32
CA LEU A 200 25.48 5.49 -0.25
C LEU A 200 25.97 4.03 -0.18
N PHE A 201 25.06 3.07 -0.11
CA PHE A 201 25.40 1.67 0.09
C PHE A 201 26.05 1.04 -1.15
N VAL A 202 25.63 1.43 -2.34
CA VAL A 202 26.17 0.86 -3.58
C VAL A 202 27.42 1.62 -4.06
N ASN A 203 27.39 2.95 -4.20
CA ASN A 203 28.50 3.68 -4.82
C ASN A 203 29.60 4.08 -3.84
N VAL A 204 29.25 4.39 -2.59
CA VAL A 204 30.22 4.91 -1.61
C VAL A 204 30.80 3.78 -0.76
N LEU A 205 29.94 2.87 -0.29
CA LEU A 205 30.36 1.75 0.57
C LEU A 205 30.67 0.46 -0.20
N ASP A 206 30.35 0.42 -1.50
CA ASP A 206 30.63 -0.72 -2.38
C ASP A 206 30.03 -2.06 -1.90
N PHE A 207 28.83 -2.01 -1.33
CA PHE A 207 28.14 -3.22 -0.83
C PHE A 207 27.42 -4.01 -1.93
N GLY A 208 27.50 -3.58 -3.20
CA GLY A 208 26.90 -4.27 -4.34
C GLY A 208 25.38 -4.52 -4.19
N VAL A 209 24.92 -5.70 -4.64
CA VAL A 209 23.49 -6.08 -4.62
C VAL A 209 22.92 -6.12 -3.20
N PRO A 210 23.60 -6.69 -2.18
CA PRO A 210 23.17 -6.58 -0.79
C PRO A 210 22.97 -5.13 -0.32
N GLY A 211 23.81 -4.19 -0.79
CA GLY A 211 23.64 -2.76 -0.54
C GLY A 211 22.34 -2.19 -1.10
N ALA A 212 22.02 -2.50 -2.37
CA ALA A 212 20.76 -2.07 -3.00
C ALA A 212 19.53 -2.67 -2.29
N MET A 213 19.59 -3.95 -1.92
CA MET A 213 18.51 -4.63 -1.19
C MET A 213 18.34 -4.09 0.23
N SER A 214 19.44 -3.79 0.92
CA SER A 214 19.41 -3.15 2.24
C SER A 214 18.79 -1.76 2.18
N ALA A 215 19.12 -0.95 1.18
CA ALA A 215 18.52 0.37 0.98
C ALA A 215 17.01 0.27 0.73
N LEU A 216 16.56 -0.73 -0.04
CA LEU A 216 15.13 -1.03 -0.24
C LEU A 216 14.46 -1.36 1.10
N CYS A 217 15.01 -2.33 1.84
CA CYS A 217 14.45 -2.77 3.11
C CYS A 217 14.40 -1.66 4.17
N VAL A 218 15.50 -0.92 4.36
CA VAL A 218 15.56 0.19 5.33
C VAL A 218 14.56 1.30 4.99
N SER A 219 14.44 1.65 3.70
CA SER A 219 13.48 2.68 3.29
C SER A 219 12.03 2.25 3.53
N LEU A 220 11.67 0.98 3.33
CA LEU A 220 10.34 0.46 3.67
C LEU A 220 10.09 0.55 5.19
N TRP A 221 11.05 0.13 6.01
CA TRP A 221 10.89 0.18 7.46
C TRP A 221 10.78 1.61 7.99
N PHE A 222 11.38 2.60 7.32
CA PHE A 222 11.12 4.01 7.61
C PHE A 222 9.62 4.36 7.47
N VAL A 223 8.95 3.89 6.41
CA VAL A 223 7.50 4.10 6.25
C VAL A 223 6.72 3.41 7.37
N VAL A 224 7.04 2.15 7.64
CA VAL A 224 6.38 1.36 8.70
C VAL A 224 6.49 2.05 10.05
N PHE A 225 7.68 2.52 10.43
CA PHE A 225 7.86 3.25 11.69
C PHE A 225 7.16 4.61 11.69
N GLY A 226 7.14 5.32 10.55
CA GLY A 226 6.40 6.57 10.41
C GLY A 226 4.89 6.38 10.59
N GLU A 227 4.34 5.33 9.99
CA GLU A 227 2.93 4.92 10.10
C GLU A 227 2.57 4.50 11.52
N PHE A 228 3.38 3.66 12.17
CA PHE A 228 3.20 3.31 13.58
C PHE A 228 3.25 4.53 14.49
N SER A 229 4.22 5.42 14.27
CA SER A 229 4.35 6.66 15.03
C SER A 229 3.09 7.53 14.87
N TYR A 230 2.57 7.63 13.64
CA TYR A 230 1.34 8.37 13.38
C TYR A 230 0.14 7.79 14.15
N ILE A 231 -0.03 6.47 14.17
CA ILE A 231 -1.14 5.83 14.90
C ILE A 231 -0.96 5.98 16.42
N PHE A 232 0.22 5.65 16.95
CA PHE A 232 0.43 5.49 18.39
C PHE A 232 0.63 6.80 19.14
N CYS A 233 1.12 7.84 18.48
CA CYS A 233 1.28 9.17 19.09
C CYS A 233 0.01 10.03 19.01
N GLY A 234 -1.15 9.43 18.74
CA GLY A 234 -2.44 10.06 18.98
C GLY A 234 -3.09 10.76 17.77
N TRP A 235 -2.60 10.56 16.55
CA TRP A 235 -3.26 11.12 15.35
C TRP A 235 -4.47 10.29 14.84
N CYS A 236 -4.76 9.16 15.49
CA CYS A 236 -5.94 8.31 15.27
C CYS A 236 -6.69 8.00 16.59
N PRO A 237 -7.09 9.00 17.39
CA PRO A 237 -7.56 8.77 18.76
C PRO A 237 -8.91 8.05 18.84
N ASP A 238 -9.78 8.20 17.84
CA ASP A 238 -11.11 7.58 17.83
C ASP A 238 -11.09 6.14 17.31
N THR A 239 -10.13 5.86 16.43
CA THR A 239 -10.03 4.62 15.66
C THR A 239 -8.96 3.68 16.21
N TRP A 240 -8.02 4.16 17.01
CA TRP A 240 -7.02 3.37 17.72
C TRP A 240 -7.13 3.58 19.23
N LYS A 241 -7.51 2.51 19.95
CA LYS A 241 -7.65 2.50 21.42
C LYS A 241 -6.60 1.62 22.11
N GLY A 242 -5.52 1.26 21.41
CA GLY A 242 -4.48 0.37 21.89
C GLY A 242 -4.70 -1.10 21.54
N PHE A 243 -3.77 -1.94 21.96
CA PHE A 243 -3.80 -3.38 21.70
C PHE A 243 -4.90 -4.08 22.49
N THR A 244 -5.57 -5.05 21.87
CA THR A 244 -6.68 -5.79 22.50
C THR A 244 -6.74 -7.24 22.04
N LEU A 245 -7.05 -8.14 22.98
CA LEU A 245 -7.28 -9.56 22.70
C LEU A 245 -8.55 -9.80 21.86
N ALA A 246 -9.43 -8.80 21.72
CA ALA A 246 -10.57 -8.87 20.82
C ALA A 246 -10.16 -9.11 19.35
N ALA A 247 -8.94 -8.71 18.97
CA ALA A 247 -8.39 -8.95 17.63
C ALA A 247 -8.25 -10.44 17.31
N LEU A 248 -8.02 -11.29 18.33
CA LEU A 248 -7.83 -12.74 18.20
C LEU A 248 -9.15 -13.54 18.17
N LYS A 249 -10.28 -12.88 18.40
CA LYS A 249 -11.61 -13.52 18.30
C LYS A 249 -12.07 -13.53 16.84
N ASP A 250 -12.81 -14.57 16.47
CA ASP A 250 -13.47 -14.71 15.15
C ASP A 250 -12.53 -14.61 13.95
N LEU A 251 -11.36 -15.23 14.04
CA LEU A 251 -10.37 -15.27 12.95
C LEU A 251 -10.83 -16.12 11.76
N LEU A 252 -11.49 -17.27 12.02
CA LEU A 252 -11.93 -18.22 10.99
C LEU A 252 -12.89 -17.60 9.94
N PRO A 253 -13.94 -16.84 10.34
CA PRO A 253 -14.78 -16.12 9.37
C PRO A 253 -13.99 -15.14 8.49
N VAL A 254 -13.03 -14.42 9.05
CA VAL A 254 -12.19 -13.47 8.30
C VAL A 254 -11.29 -14.21 7.32
N VAL A 255 -10.68 -15.32 7.73
CA VAL A 255 -9.89 -16.18 6.83
C VAL A 255 -10.75 -16.72 5.69
N LYS A 256 -11.98 -17.16 5.97
CA LYS A 256 -12.90 -17.66 4.93
C LYS A 256 -13.28 -16.58 3.91
N LEU A 257 -13.59 -15.36 4.38
CA LEU A 257 -13.88 -14.21 3.51
C LEU A 257 -12.64 -13.84 2.69
N SER A 258 -11.48 -13.81 3.33
CA SER A 258 -10.19 -13.53 2.73
C SER A 258 -9.82 -14.49 1.59
N ILE A 259 -10.02 -15.79 1.79
CA ILE A 259 -9.80 -16.80 0.74
C ILE A 259 -10.71 -16.50 -0.46
N SER A 260 -11.98 -16.15 -0.22
CA SER A 260 -12.91 -15.77 -1.29
C SER A 260 -12.48 -14.51 -2.03
N SER A 261 -11.95 -13.50 -1.32
CA SER A 261 -11.45 -12.27 -1.93
C SER A 261 -10.13 -12.48 -2.68
N GLY A 262 -9.22 -13.30 -2.15
CA GLY A 262 -7.96 -13.65 -2.81
C GLY A 262 -8.15 -14.34 -4.16
N VAL A 263 -9.18 -15.19 -4.30
CA VAL A 263 -9.55 -15.80 -5.60
C VAL A 263 -10.08 -14.77 -6.60
N MET A 264 -10.68 -13.66 -6.14
CA MET A 264 -11.28 -12.64 -7.01
C MET A 264 -10.28 -11.58 -7.51
N ILE A 265 -9.16 -11.40 -6.80
CA ILE A 265 -8.11 -10.41 -7.13
C ILE A 265 -7.09 -10.97 -8.14
N TRP A 266 -7.19 -12.25 -8.50
CA TRP A 266 -6.32 -12.95 -9.45
C TRP A 266 -6.97 -13.12 -10.82
#